data_AF-A0A926PX00-F1
#
_entry.id   AF-A0A926PX00-F1
#
_cell.length_a   1.000
_cell.length_b   1.000
_cell.length_c   1.000
_cell.angle_alpha   90.00
_cell.angle_beta   90.00
_cell.angle_gamma   90.00
#
_symmetry.space_group_name_H-M   'P 1'
#
loop_
_entity.id
_entity.type
_entity.pdbx_description
1 polymer ?
#
loop_
_entity_poly.entity_id
_entity_poly.type
_entity_poly.pdbx_seq_one_letter_code
_entity_poly.pdbx_strand_id
1 'polypeptide(L)'
;MRQVQGLRAEELAGWGLTPPVVVADAGYGQSHPFRDGLRDRGQDYITAVRGDTSAHPADAVPSAPERAGRNGAHRLPCPPAASDSTPHTPNGVR
;
A
#
# COMPACT_ATOMS: atom_id res chain seq x y z
N MET A 1 36.45 -12.73 4.28
CA MET A 1 35.21 -12.10 4.78
C MET A 1 34.07 -12.55 3.88
N ARG A 2 33.12 -13.34 4.39
CA ARG A 2 31.99 -13.87 3.61
C ARG A 2 30.83 -12.88 3.74
N GLN A 3 30.38 -12.32 2.62
CA GLN A 3 29.15 -11.53 2.57
C GLN A 3 28.00 -12.43 3.05
N VAL A 4 27.33 -12.02 4.13
CA VAL A 4 26.10 -12.65 4.61
C VAL A 4 24.99 -12.10 3.72
N GLN A 5 24.80 -12.68 2.54
CA GLN A 5 23.62 -12.38 1.73
C GLN A 5 22.44 -13.06 2.43
N GLY A 6 21.58 -12.25 3.05
CA GLY A 6 20.30 -12.72 3.57
C GLY A 6 19.47 -13.31 2.44
N LEU A 7 18.80 -14.43 2.73
CA LEU A 7 17.93 -15.13 1.78
C LEU A 7 16.78 -14.22 1.37
N ARG A 8 16.43 -14.26 0.08
CA ARG A 8 15.32 -13.44 -0.44
C ARG A 8 13.98 -13.95 0.09
N ALA A 9 12.98 -13.09 0.19
CA ALA A 9 11.65 -13.48 0.70
C ALA A 9 11.01 -14.60 -0.14
N GLU A 10 11.18 -14.54 -1.47
CA GLU A 10 10.76 -15.60 -2.40
C GLU A 10 11.53 -16.91 -2.22
N GLU A 11 12.80 -16.84 -1.82
CA GLU A 11 13.65 -18.00 -1.58
C GLU A 11 13.24 -18.71 -0.28
N LEU A 12 12.94 -17.94 0.76
CA LEU A 12 12.37 -18.44 2.02
C LEU A 12 11.00 -19.09 1.80
N ALA A 13 10.13 -18.45 1.02
CA ALA A 13 8.83 -19.01 0.65
C ALA A 13 8.99 -20.34 -0.14
N GLY A 14 9.96 -20.41 -1.05
CA GLY A 14 10.29 -21.63 -1.79
C GLY A 14 10.76 -22.78 -0.88
N TRP A 15 11.25 -22.47 0.32
CA TRP A 15 11.65 -23.46 1.33
C TRP A 15 10.56 -23.77 2.35
N GLY A 16 9.34 -23.25 2.15
CA GLY A 16 8.21 -23.44 3.05
C GLY A 16 8.30 -22.64 4.36
N LEU A 17 9.20 -21.66 4.43
CA LEU A 17 9.29 -20.74 5.55
C LEU A 17 8.38 -19.54 5.30
N THR A 18 7.67 -19.10 6.34
CA THR A 18 6.92 -17.84 6.28
C THR A 18 7.92 -16.69 6.09
N PRO A 19 7.84 -15.92 4.99
CA PRO A 19 8.74 -14.80 4.78
C PRO A 19 8.62 -13.80 5.93
N PRO A 20 9.73 -13.25 6.44
CA PRO A 20 9.68 -12.24 7.49
C PRO A 20 8.96 -10.99 6.98
N VAL A 21 8.35 -10.25 7.91
CA VAL A 21 7.71 -8.96 7.63
C VAL A 21 8.68 -8.04 6.90
N VAL A 22 8.25 -7.47 5.79
CA VAL A 22 9.03 -6.51 5.01
C VAL A 22 8.98 -5.13 5.69
N VAL A 23 10.13 -4.54 5.98
CA VAL A 23 10.23 -3.18 6.54
C VAL A 23 10.86 -2.25 5.50
N ALA A 24 10.16 -1.16 5.18
CA ALA A 24 10.59 -0.18 4.17
C ALA A 24 10.47 1.27 4.65
N ASP A 25 11.29 2.17 4.12
CA ASP A 25 11.28 3.59 4.47
C ASP A 25 10.17 4.40 3.74
N ALA A 26 10.14 5.71 4.00
CA ALA A 26 9.11 6.63 3.50
C ALA A 26 9.12 6.86 1.98
N GLY A 27 10.22 6.56 1.30
CA GLY A 27 10.30 6.53 -0.16
C GLY A 27 9.40 5.45 -0.77
N TYR A 28 9.15 4.37 -0.04
CA TYR A 28 8.29 3.26 -0.45
C TYR A 28 6.86 3.35 0.08
N GLY A 29 6.61 4.13 1.14
CA GLY A 29 5.29 4.22 1.77
C GLY A 29 4.18 4.81 0.89
N GLN A 30 4.55 5.66 -0.07
CA GLN A 30 3.61 6.28 -1.02
C GLN A 30 3.52 5.53 -2.35
N SER A 31 4.27 4.43 -2.52
CA SER A 31 4.26 3.65 -3.75
C SER A 31 3.15 2.60 -3.71
N HIS A 32 2.04 2.88 -4.39
CA HIS A 32 0.94 1.93 -4.52
C HIS A 32 1.38 0.60 -5.18
N PRO A 33 2.11 0.58 -6.32
CA PRO A 33 2.54 -0.68 -6.93
C PRO A 33 3.44 -1.53 -6.04
N PHE A 34 4.26 -0.91 -5.19
CA PHE A 34 5.08 -1.61 -4.23
C PHE A 34 4.22 -2.31 -3.18
N ARG A 35 3.28 -1.58 -2.57
CA ARG A 35 2.38 -2.09 -1.53
C ARG A 35 1.43 -3.15 -2.06
N ASP A 36 0.90 -2.97 -3.26
CA ASP A 36 0.04 -3.96 -3.92
C ASP A 36 0.81 -5.22 -4.26
N GLY A 37 2.03 -5.11 -4.79
CA GLY A 37 2.86 -6.27 -5.07
C GLY A 37 3.19 -7.11 -3.82
N LEU A 38 3.36 -6.48 -2.65
CA LEU A 38 3.54 -7.21 -1.38
C LEU A 38 2.25 -7.92 -0.96
N ARG A 39 1.10 -7.22 -1.10
CA ARG A 39 -0.22 -7.76 -0.77
C ARG A 39 -0.60 -8.95 -1.64
N ASP A 40 -0.38 -8.85 -2.96
CA ASP A 40 -0.66 -9.92 -3.92
C ASP A 40 0.17 -11.19 -3.64
N ARG A 41 1.35 -11.00 -3.04
CA ARG A 41 2.25 -12.09 -2.60
C ARG A 41 1.96 -12.59 -1.19
N GLY A 42 0.96 -12.03 -0.50
CA GLY A 42 0.63 -12.38 0.88
C GLY A 42 1.74 -12.04 1.89
N GLN A 43 2.57 -11.04 1.59
CA GLN A 43 3.67 -10.61 2.45
C GLN A 43 3.21 -9.48 3.39
N ASP A 44 3.34 -9.72 4.69
CA ASP A 44 3.14 -8.69 5.69
C ASP A 44 4.23 -7.61 5.59
N TYR A 45 3.86 -6.35 5.80
CA TYR A 45 4.79 -5.24 5.69
C TYR A 45 4.49 -4.08 6.65
N ILE A 46 5.56 -3.37 7.01
CA ILE A 46 5.51 -2.07 7.69
C ILE A 46 6.29 -1.09 6.81
N THR A 47 5.70 0.06 6.53
CA THR A 47 6.38 1.13 5.79
C THR A 47 6.22 2.45 6.51
N ALA A 48 7.32 3.20 6.61
CA ALA A 48 7.22 4.60 7.02
C ALA A 48 6.46 5.39 5.94
N VAL A 49 5.78 6.47 6.33
CA VAL A 49 5.13 7.41 5.41
C VAL A 49 5.70 8.80 5.62
N ARG A 50 5.58 9.67 4.62
CA ARG A 50 5.97 11.08 4.80
C ARG A 50 5.00 11.75 5.76
N GLY A 51 5.49 12.70 6.56
CA GLY A 51 4.68 13.39 7.57
C GLY A 51 3.56 14.27 7.00
N ASP A 52 3.58 14.55 5.69
CA ASP A 52 2.54 15.25 4.95
C ASP A 52 1.45 14.31 4.37
N THR A 53 1.58 13.01 4.60
CA THR A 53 0.62 12.02 4.12
C THR A 53 -0.64 12.04 5.00
N SER A 54 -1.78 12.37 4.39
CA SER A 54 -3.09 12.21 5.03
C SER A 54 -3.73 10.87 4.64
N ALA A 55 -4.37 10.22 5.61
CA ALA A 55 -5.25 9.09 5.37
C ALA A 55 -6.70 9.55 5.59
N HIS A 56 -7.52 9.45 4.57
CA HIS A 56 -8.95 9.69 4.69
C HIS A 56 -9.66 8.40 5.16
N PRO A 57 -10.81 8.50 5.86
CA PRO A 57 -11.69 7.37 6.09
C PRO A 57 -12.02 6.64 4.78
N ALA A 58 -12.23 5.32 4.85
CA ALA A 58 -12.50 4.51 3.66
C ALA A 58 -13.81 4.91 2.94
N ASP A 59 -14.76 5.46 3.68
CA ASP A 59 -16.05 5.98 3.22
C ASP A 59 -16.00 7.48 2.88
N ALA A 60 -14.82 8.11 2.92
CA ALA A 60 -14.68 9.52 2.57
C ALA A 60 -15.02 9.74 1.09
N VAL A 61 -16.03 10.58 0.86
CA VAL A 61 -16.42 10.99 -0.49
C VAL A 61 -15.60 12.22 -0.91
N PRO A 62 -14.85 12.18 -2.03
CA PRO A 62 -14.12 13.35 -2.51
C PRO A 62 -15.08 14.51 -2.81
N SER A 63 -14.92 15.63 -2.10
CA SER A 63 -15.63 16.86 -2.42
C SER A 63 -14.76 17.75 -3.29
N ALA A 64 -15.27 18.12 -4.47
CA ALA A 64 -14.60 19.07 -5.33
C ALA A 64 -14.87 20.50 -4.80
N PRO A 65 -13.84 21.35 -4.63
CA PRO A 65 -14.05 22.73 -4.23
C PRO A 65 -14.85 23.50 -5.28
N GLU A 66 -15.57 24.54 -4.84
CA GLU A 66 -16.26 25.46 -5.75
C GLU A 66 -15.24 26.13 -6.69
N ARG A 67 -15.57 26.20 -7.97
CA ARG A 67 -14.66 26.72 -9.00
C ARG A 67 -14.51 28.23 -8.86
N ALA A 68 -13.40 28.68 -8.27
CA ALA A 68 -13.03 30.09 -8.26
C ALA A 68 -12.44 30.52 -9.63
N GLY A 69 -13.16 31.38 -10.36
CA GLY A 69 -12.67 32.04 -11.58
C GLY A 69 -12.58 31.16 -12.84
N ARG A 70 -12.06 31.74 -13.92
CA ARG A 70 -11.99 31.09 -15.25
C ARG A 70 -10.92 30.00 -15.34
N ASN A 71 -9.98 29.96 -14.39
CA ASN A 71 -8.81 29.07 -14.37
C ASN A 71 -8.79 28.14 -13.14
N GLY A 72 -9.91 27.96 -12.44
CA GLY A 72 -10.00 27.04 -11.29
C GLY A 72 -9.72 25.59 -11.68
N ALA A 73 -9.18 24.80 -10.73
CA ALA A 73 -8.78 23.42 -10.93
C ALA A 73 -9.90 22.58 -11.59
N HIS A 74 -9.53 21.72 -12.54
CA HIS A 74 -10.48 20.82 -13.20
C HIS A 74 -11.12 19.88 -12.17
N ARG A 75 -12.42 19.60 -12.33
CA ARG A 75 -13.07 18.55 -11.55
C ARG A 75 -12.35 17.24 -11.81
N LEU A 76 -11.80 16.65 -10.76
CA LEU A 76 -11.32 15.28 -10.82
C LEU A 76 -12.52 14.36 -11.06
N PRO A 77 -12.40 13.36 -11.94
CA PRO A 77 -13.40 12.31 -12.04
C PRO A 77 -13.58 11.68 -10.67
N CYS A 78 -14.83 11.45 -10.26
CA CYS A 78 -15.07 10.55 -9.15
C CYS A 78 -14.50 9.19 -9.57
N PRO A 79 -13.54 8.60 -8.84
CA PRO A 79 -13.15 7.22 -9.10
C PRO A 79 -14.43 6.35 -9.01
N PRO A 80 -14.56 5.28 -9.83
CA PRO A 80 -15.67 4.36 -9.66
C PRO A 80 -15.69 3.92 -8.19
N ALA A 81 -16.89 3.81 -7.61
CA ALA A 81 -17.06 3.33 -6.23
C ALA A 81 -16.10 2.14 -6.06
N ALA A 82 -15.16 2.27 -5.12
CA ALA A 82 -14.12 1.28 -4.90
C ALA A 82 -14.82 -0.09 -4.94
N SER A 83 -14.51 -0.91 -5.96
CA SER A 83 -15.08 -2.24 -6.11
C SER A 83 -15.05 -2.86 -4.73
N ASP A 84 -16.22 -3.27 -4.23
CA ASP A 84 -16.42 -3.76 -2.87
C ASP A 84 -15.13 -4.39 -2.40
N SER A 85 -14.48 -3.74 -1.43
CA SER A 85 -13.29 -4.28 -0.82
C SER A 85 -13.77 -5.56 -0.16
N THR A 86 -13.70 -6.68 -0.90
CA THR A 86 -13.99 -7.99 -0.37
C THR A 86 -13.18 -8.04 0.92
N PRO A 87 -13.81 -8.16 2.10
CA PRO A 87 -13.06 -8.18 3.33
C PRO A 87 -12.04 -9.30 3.18
N HIS A 88 -10.77 -8.93 3.05
CA HIS A 88 -9.69 -9.90 3.02
C HIS A 88 -9.67 -10.47 4.43
N THR A 89 -10.23 -11.66 4.59
CA THR A 89 -10.09 -12.43 5.83
C THR A 89 -8.60 -12.51 6.10
N PRO A 90 -8.08 -11.92 7.19
CA PRO A 90 -6.69 -12.15 7.55
C PRO A 90 -6.52 -13.66 7.65
N ASN A 91 -5.59 -14.22 6.86
CA ASN A 91 -5.21 -15.62 7.00
C ASN A 91 -4.92 -15.84 8.49
N GLY A 92 -5.66 -16.76 9.10
CA GLY A 92 -5.70 -16.94 10.54
C GLY A 92 -4.29 -16.97 11.12
N VAL A 93 -4.01 -16.03 12.03
CA VAL A 93 -2.84 -16.08 12.89
C VAL A 93 -2.95 -17.37 13.69
N ARG A 94 -2.00 -18.28 13.47
CA ARG A 94 -1.79 -19.46 14.30
C ARG A 94 -0.67 -19.20 15.28
#